data_AF-A0A238JVY7-F1
#
_entry.id   AF-A0A238JVY7-F1
#
_cell.length_a   1.000
_cell.length_b   1.000
_cell.length_c   1.000
_cell.angle_alpha   90.00
_cell.angle_beta   90.00
_cell.angle_gamma   90.00
#
_symmetry.space_group_name_H-M   'P 1'
#
loop_
_entity.id
_entity.type
_entity.pdbx_description
1 polymer ?
#
loop_
_entity_poly.entity_id
_entity_poly.type
_entity_poly.pdbx_seq_one_letter_code
_entity_poly.pdbx_strand_id
1 'polypeptide(L)'
;MPTLRNIKDDEQGTILVFVGICMTVIVGMAALTFDLGRLASTQTDLQAYTDHVALAAAGELDGGSDAITRATAAAAGMIEDSQFFAEGSQDLGTAADYSLRFLSGLPDPAADPDDNDPVDGFVTTDPALAVLVEVTATPRTVFLPFGRALADLLGVTRPDEDVEAVAIAGYTQYACDVTPLMFCIPPGWTANANKGSTIKLRTGGNGAAWGPGNFGFLDPTDIGINPNGPCAGQTGSKLYICLIAAHGNLTQCVSQRGVDTEPGQRNGIGSAIYNSRFDIFHSTMSKLKNDEDYAPGPQVIAGWENSGGSCLKNNPEVSTDSMPFPPDDCFAAGTCAHGGRFGNGVWTSGKAAYLDMNYGDGPANDLTPHPLGNPAGNTRYEMYLDEIARAGTGDVLFGRSESGRPQCASTTLDDPDRRTFIAAAINCGANPVAGRAENVPVQEFVKVFLIQPLEESSGTDFDIYVEVVEQVGGGVGGSSDDGIFRDVVRLYR
;
A
#
# COMPACT_ATOMS: atom_id res chain seq x y z
N MET A 1 -48.45 -25.93 -78.79
CA MET A 1 -47.78 -26.99 -78.00
C MET A 1 -46.42 -27.24 -78.61
N PRO A 2 -45.32 -26.80 -77.98
CA PRO A 2 -44.00 -27.18 -78.44
C PRO A 2 -43.83 -28.69 -78.22
N THR A 3 -43.29 -29.39 -79.20
CA THR A 3 -43.06 -30.84 -79.17
C THR A 3 -41.98 -31.17 -78.13
N LEU A 4 -42.26 -32.15 -77.25
CA LEU A 4 -41.37 -32.66 -76.18
C LEU A 4 -39.93 -32.98 -76.61
N ARG A 5 -39.68 -33.15 -77.92
CA ARG A 5 -38.34 -33.29 -78.51
C ARG A 5 -37.47 -32.04 -78.38
N ASN A 6 -38.04 -30.84 -78.48
CA ASN A 6 -37.27 -29.59 -78.41
C ASN A 6 -36.80 -29.23 -77.00
N ILE A 7 -37.39 -29.83 -75.96
CA ILE A 7 -36.95 -29.65 -74.56
C ILE A 7 -35.76 -30.56 -74.25
N LYS A 8 -35.61 -31.68 -74.96
CA LYS A 8 -34.56 -32.67 -74.72
C LYS A 8 -33.20 -32.26 -75.28
N ASP A 9 -33.19 -31.43 -76.33
CA ASP A 9 -31.98 -30.95 -77.01
C ASP A 9 -31.62 -29.50 -76.59
N ASP A 10 -32.26 -28.96 -75.55
CA ASP A 10 -32.03 -27.60 -75.05
C ASP A 10 -30.93 -27.59 -73.97
N GLU A 11 -29.69 -27.32 -74.39
CA GLU A 11 -28.51 -27.22 -73.50
C GLU A 11 -28.47 -25.91 -72.69
N GLN A 12 -29.42 -24.98 -72.87
CA GLN A 12 -29.48 -23.73 -72.11
C GLN A 12 -29.82 -23.93 -70.62
N GLY A 13 -30.27 -25.13 -70.21
CA GLY A 13 -30.62 -25.47 -68.82
C GLY A 13 -29.45 -25.98 -67.95
N THR A 14 -28.31 -26.37 -68.54
CA THR A 14 -27.17 -26.93 -67.77
C THR A 14 -26.55 -25.90 -66.82
N ILE A 15 -26.54 -24.63 -67.23
CA ILE A 15 -26.07 -23.50 -66.40
C ILE A 15 -26.97 -23.32 -65.17
N LEU A 16 -28.28 -23.55 -65.29
CA LEU A 16 -29.23 -23.41 -64.18
C LEU A 16 -28.95 -24.42 -63.05
N VAL A 17 -28.59 -25.66 -63.40
CA VAL A 17 -28.23 -26.70 -62.42
C VAL A 17 -26.95 -26.31 -61.68
N PHE A 18 -25.94 -25.84 -62.41
CA PHE A 18 -24.68 -25.40 -61.82
C PHE A 18 -24.88 -24.18 -60.89
N VAL A 19 -25.63 -23.18 -61.35
CA VAL A 19 -25.99 -22.00 -60.56
C VAL A 19 -26.81 -22.37 -59.32
N GLY A 20 -27.75 -23.30 -59.44
CA GLY A 20 -28.55 -23.78 -58.31
C GLY A 20 -27.71 -24.45 -57.22
N ILE A 21 -26.75 -25.30 -57.62
CA ILE A 21 -25.80 -25.93 -56.68
C ILE A 21 -24.91 -24.88 -56.03
N CYS A 22 -24.29 -23.98 -56.82
CA CYS A 22 -23.45 -22.92 -56.29
C CYS A 22 -24.21 -22.00 -55.32
N MET A 23 -25.44 -21.61 -55.65
CA MET A 23 -26.27 -20.78 -54.77
C MET A 23 -26.62 -21.50 -53.46
N THR A 24 -26.92 -22.80 -53.52
CA THR A 24 -27.19 -23.62 -52.33
C THR A 24 -25.98 -23.68 -51.42
N VAL A 25 -24.78 -23.90 -52.00
CA VAL A 25 -23.52 -23.91 -51.23
C VAL A 25 -23.24 -22.55 -50.60
N ILE A 26 -23.41 -21.45 -51.34
CA ILE A 26 -23.19 -20.10 -50.83
C ILE A 26 -24.15 -19.78 -49.67
N VAL A 27 -25.43 -20.11 -49.81
CA VAL A 27 -26.43 -19.90 -48.74
C VAL A 27 -26.13 -20.79 -47.53
N GLY A 28 -25.73 -22.05 -47.75
CA GLY A 28 -25.32 -22.95 -46.67
C GLY A 28 -24.11 -22.44 -45.88
N MET A 29 -23.09 -21.93 -46.57
CA MET A 29 -21.93 -21.30 -45.92
C MET A 29 -22.32 -20.04 -45.14
N ALA A 30 -23.18 -19.19 -45.71
CA ALA A 30 -23.66 -17.99 -45.02
C ALA A 30 -24.45 -18.33 -43.74
N ALA A 31 -25.25 -19.41 -43.77
CA ALA A 31 -26.00 -19.88 -42.62
C ALA A 31 -25.10 -20.41 -41.49
N LEU A 32 -24.00 -21.12 -41.83
CA LEU A 32 -23.01 -21.55 -40.84
C LEU A 32 -22.28 -20.37 -40.19
N THR A 33 -21.97 -19.31 -40.95
CA THR A 33 -21.36 -18.10 -40.39
C THR A 33 -22.26 -17.43 -39.36
N PHE A 34 -23.59 -17.51 -39.53
CA PHE A 34 -24.53 -16.98 -38.54
C PHE A 34 -24.47 -17.75 -37.22
N ASP A 35 -24.45 -19.08 -37.27
CA ASP A 35 -24.30 -19.94 -36.09
C ASP A 35 -22.96 -19.69 -35.39
N LEU A 36 -21.86 -19.62 -36.15
CA LEU A 36 -20.55 -19.30 -35.60
C LEU A 36 -20.51 -17.91 -34.95
N GLY A 37 -21.17 -16.92 -35.58
CA GLY A 37 -21.27 -15.57 -35.02
C GLY A 37 -22.00 -15.52 -33.69
N ARG A 38 -23.07 -16.32 -33.52
CA ARG A 38 -23.81 -16.41 -32.25
C ARG A 38 -22.99 -17.07 -31.16
N LEU A 39 -22.27 -18.14 -31.49
CA LEU A 39 -21.39 -18.82 -30.53
C LEU A 39 -20.23 -17.91 -30.11
N ALA A 40 -19.57 -17.26 -31.07
CA ALA A 40 -18.47 -16.33 -30.80
C ALA A 40 -18.92 -15.11 -29.99
N SER A 41 -20.11 -14.56 -30.27
CA SER A 41 -20.69 -13.46 -29.48
C SER A 41 -20.93 -13.92 -28.04
N THR A 42 -21.56 -15.08 -27.84
CA THR A 42 -21.87 -15.59 -26.50
C THR A 42 -20.59 -15.88 -25.70
N GLN A 43 -19.54 -16.41 -26.34
CA GLN A 43 -18.23 -16.60 -25.70
C GLN A 43 -17.63 -15.26 -25.26
N THR A 44 -17.70 -14.25 -26.12
CA THR A 44 -17.17 -12.91 -25.83
C THR A 44 -17.93 -12.28 -24.66
N ASP A 45 -19.26 -12.39 -24.64
CA ASP A 45 -20.10 -11.86 -23.56
C ASP A 45 -19.79 -12.56 -22.23
N LEU A 46 -19.66 -13.90 -22.23
CA LEU A 46 -19.28 -14.66 -21.03
C LEU A 46 -17.88 -14.29 -20.52
N GLN A 47 -16.91 -14.11 -21.41
CA GLN A 47 -15.55 -13.72 -21.02
C GLN A 47 -15.54 -12.32 -20.41
N ALA A 48 -16.19 -11.35 -21.05
CA ALA A 48 -16.30 -9.99 -20.51
C ALA A 48 -16.95 -9.99 -19.13
N TYR A 49 -18.02 -10.77 -18.94
CA TYR A 49 -18.67 -10.93 -17.65
C TYR A 49 -17.74 -11.51 -16.58
N THR A 50 -17.03 -12.60 -16.86
CA THR A 50 -16.10 -13.20 -15.89
C THR A 50 -14.95 -12.27 -15.54
N ASP A 51 -14.39 -11.56 -16.52
CA ASP A 51 -13.29 -10.60 -16.32
C ASP A 51 -13.72 -9.47 -15.38
N HIS A 52 -14.92 -8.93 -15.62
CA HIS A 52 -15.49 -7.92 -14.77
C HIS A 52 -15.66 -8.45 -13.34
N VAL A 53 -16.36 -9.58 -13.16
CA VAL A 53 -16.62 -10.18 -11.83
C VAL A 53 -15.30 -10.48 -11.10
N ALA A 54 -14.29 -10.99 -11.81
CA ALA A 54 -12.97 -11.28 -11.27
C ALA A 54 -12.29 -9.99 -10.79
N LEU A 55 -12.25 -8.94 -11.60
CA LEU A 55 -11.64 -7.66 -11.22
C LEU A 55 -12.32 -7.03 -9.99
N ALA A 56 -13.66 -7.05 -9.93
CA ALA A 56 -14.40 -6.51 -8.80
C ALA A 56 -14.16 -7.31 -7.51
N ALA A 57 -14.18 -8.64 -7.59
CA ALA A 57 -13.91 -9.51 -6.46
C ALA A 57 -12.45 -9.41 -6.00
N ALA A 58 -11.50 -9.33 -6.93
CA ALA A 58 -10.07 -9.22 -6.64
C ALA A 58 -9.75 -7.93 -5.88
N GLY A 59 -10.38 -6.79 -6.23
CA GLY A 59 -10.16 -5.51 -5.57
C GLY A 59 -10.44 -5.49 -4.06
N GLU A 60 -11.22 -6.46 -3.56
CA GLU A 60 -11.53 -6.59 -2.14
C GLU A 60 -10.58 -7.54 -1.38
N LEU A 61 -9.69 -8.25 -2.09
CA LEU A 61 -8.73 -9.19 -1.52
C LEU A 61 -7.50 -8.48 -0.96
N ASP A 62 -7.68 -7.67 0.08
CA ASP A 62 -6.61 -6.94 0.77
C ASP A 62 -5.88 -7.75 1.87
N GLY A 63 -6.40 -8.92 2.25
CA GLY A 63 -5.85 -9.78 3.29
C GLY A 63 -6.43 -9.54 4.68
N GLY A 64 -7.43 -8.65 4.80
CA GLY A 64 -8.23 -8.51 6.01
C GLY A 64 -9.02 -9.79 6.34
N SER A 65 -9.40 -9.95 7.61
CA SER A 65 -10.15 -11.13 8.07
C SER A 65 -11.52 -11.30 7.41
N ASP A 66 -12.07 -10.25 6.83
CA ASP A 66 -13.35 -10.19 6.12
C ASP A 66 -13.19 -10.07 4.59
N ALA A 67 -11.96 -10.15 4.05
CA ALA A 67 -11.66 -9.94 2.63
C ALA A 67 -12.48 -10.85 1.70
N ILE A 68 -12.56 -12.16 1.99
CA ILE A 68 -13.39 -13.11 1.22
C ILE A 68 -14.87 -12.72 1.26
N THR A 69 -15.35 -12.21 2.39
CA THR A 69 -16.77 -11.82 2.55
C THR A 69 -17.06 -10.57 1.71
N ARG A 70 -16.17 -9.57 1.75
CA ARG A 70 -16.29 -8.36 0.92
C ARG A 70 -16.15 -8.68 -0.57
N ALA A 71 -15.18 -9.51 -0.96
CA ALA A 71 -15.01 -9.97 -2.34
C ALA A 71 -16.26 -10.67 -2.88
N THR A 72 -16.87 -11.54 -2.07
CA THR A 72 -18.12 -12.21 -2.42
C THR A 72 -19.28 -11.22 -2.55
N ALA A 73 -19.36 -10.22 -1.67
CA ALA A 73 -20.38 -9.17 -1.72
C ALA A 73 -20.19 -8.24 -2.93
N ALA A 74 -18.94 -7.91 -3.28
CA ALA A 74 -18.60 -7.11 -4.46
C ALA A 74 -18.95 -7.85 -5.76
N ALA A 75 -18.63 -9.15 -5.84
CA ALA A 75 -19.06 -10.01 -6.94
C ALA A 75 -20.60 -10.06 -7.08
N ALA A 76 -21.32 -10.13 -5.96
CA ALA A 76 -22.78 -10.17 -5.95
C ALA A 76 -23.44 -8.80 -6.22
N GLY A 77 -22.72 -7.70 -5.98
CA GLY A 77 -23.15 -6.33 -6.24
C GLY A 77 -22.92 -5.87 -7.68
N MET A 78 -22.29 -6.69 -8.53
CA MET A 78 -22.12 -6.44 -9.96
C MET A 78 -23.47 -6.49 -10.67
N ILE A 79 -23.86 -5.36 -11.24
CA ILE A 79 -25.15 -5.16 -11.91
C ILE A 79 -25.04 -5.60 -13.38
N GLU A 80 -25.89 -6.58 -13.72
CA GLU A 80 -26.50 -6.90 -15.03
C GLU A 80 -25.66 -6.66 -16.29
N ASP A 81 -25.12 -7.75 -16.87
CA ASP A 81 -24.74 -7.80 -18.28
C ASP A 81 -25.83 -8.54 -19.09
N SER A 82 -26.16 -8.05 -20.29
CA SER A 82 -27.29 -8.57 -21.07
C SER A 82 -26.84 -9.55 -22.16
N GLN A 83 -27.24 -10.82 -22.08
CA GLN A 83 -26.98 -11.79 -23.13
C GLN A 83 -28.11 -11.87 -24.17
N PHE A 84 -27.74 -11.79 -25.45
CA PHE A 84 -28.72 -11.73 -26.56
C PHE A 84 -29.00 -13.08 -27.26
N PHE A 85 -28.10 -14.07 -27.20
CA PHE A 85 -28.15 -15.22 -28.15
C PHE A 85 -28.21 -16.63 -27.54
N ALA A 86 -28.10 -16.79 -26.22
CA ALA A 86 -28.29 -18.05 -25.50
C ALA A 86 -29.78 -18.45 -25.40
N GLU A 87 -30.08 -19.74 -25.17
CA GLU A 87 -31.46 -20.20 -24.97
C GLU A 87 -32.08 -19.56 -23.71
N GLY A 88 -32.98 -18.59 -23.93
CA GLY A 88 -33.60 -17.79 -22.87
C GLY A 88 -32.75 -16.56 -22.55
N SER A 89 -32.97 -15.46 -23.28
CA SER A 89 -32.44 -14.15 -22.93
C SER A 89 -32.74 -13.86 -21.46
N GLN A 90 -31.69 -13.77 -20.66
CA GLN A 90 -31.73 -13.42 -19.25
C GLN A 90 -30.53 -12.53 -18.94
N ASP A 91 -30.74 -11.59 -18.02
CA ASP A 91 -29.68 -10.74 -17.51
C ASP A 91 -28.72 -11.61 -16.66
N LEU A 92 -27.41 -11.51 -16.91
CA LEU A 92 -26.38 -12.09 -16.07
C LEU A 92 -26.20 -11.20 -14.85
N GLY A 93 -26.49 -11.70 -13.65
CA GLY A 93 -26.41 -10.84 -12.46
C GLY A 93 -26.69 -11.53 -11.13
N THR A 94 -26.88 -12.84 -11.12
CA THR A 94 -27.15 -13.58 -9.89
C THR A 94 -25.98 -14.47 -9.52
N ALA A 95 -25.78 -14.72 -8.22
CA ALA A 95 -24.75 -15.64 -7.71
C ALA A 95 -24.93 -17.11 -8.18
N ALA A 96 -25.95 -17.40 -9.00
CA ALA A 96 -26.14 -18.69 -9.66
C ALA A 96 -25.47 -18.75 -11.04
N ASP A 97 -25.00 -17.62 -11.58
CA ASP A 97 -24.46 -17.52 -12.94
C ASP A 97 -22.94 -17.71 -12.98
N TYR A 98 -22.26 -17.70 -11.83
CA TYR A 98 -20.82 -17.93 -11.68
C TYR A 98 -20.50 -18.66 -10.38
N SER A 99 -19.28 -19.22 -10.31
CA SER A 99 -18.69 -19.74 -9.07
C SER A 99 -17.36 -19.04 -8.78
N LEU A 100 -17.07 -18.82 -7.50
CA LEU A 100 -15.84 -18.19 -7.03
C LEU A 100 -14.94 -19.21 -6.34
N ARG A 101 -13.65 -19.18 -6.67
CA ARG A 101 -12.59 -19.90 -5.95
C ARG A 101 -11.48 -18.93 -5.57
N PHE A 102 -11.11 -18.89 -4.30
CA PHE A 102 -10.03 -18.04 -3.81
C PHE A 102 -8.71 -18.80 -3.82
N LEU A 103 -7.64 -18.15 -4.31
CA LEU A 103 -6.34 -18.77 -4.50
C LEU A 103 -5.26 -18.00 -3.73
N SER A 104 -4.28 -18.71 -3.17
CA SER A 104 -3.12 -18.13 -2.49
C SER A 104 -1.93 -17.83 -3.41
N GLY A 105 -2.01 -18.27 -4.66
CA GLY A 105 -0.94 -18.10 -5.64
C GLY A 105 -1.26 -18.80 -6.95
N LEU A 106 -0.30 -18.79 -7.86
CA LEU A 106 -0.36 -19.47 -9.15
C LEU A 106 0.80 -20.48 -9.28
N PRO A 107 0.64 -21.55 -10.08
CA PRO A 107 1.69 -22.54 -10.33
C PRO A 107 3.00 -21.93 -10.85
N ASP A 108 2.90 -20.92 -11.71
CA ASP A 108 4.01 -20.09 -12.17
C ASP A 108 3.61 -18.60 -12.05
N PRO A 109 4.21 -17.82 -11.14
CA PRO A 109 3.91 -16.39 -10.97
C PRO A 109 4.40 -15.52 -12.14
N ALA A 110 5.30 -16.03 -13.00
CA ALA A 110 5.93 -15.31 -14.09
C ALA A 110 5.33 -15.62 -15.46
N ALA A 111 4.56 -16.71 -15.57
CA ALA A 111 3.74 -17.02 -16.74
C ALA A 111 2.33 -16.45 -16.54
N ASP A 112 1.71 -15.94 -17.60
CA ASP A 112 0.24 -15.92 -17.64
C ASP A 112 -0.17 -17.40 -17.57
N PRO A 113 -0.91 -17.84 -16.54
CA PRO A 113 -1.37 -19.22 -16.49
C PRO A 113 -2.15 -19.51 -17.79
N ASP A 114 -1.68 -20.47 -18.57
CA ASP A 114 -2.41 -20.93 -19.75
C ASP A 114 -3.73 -21.57 -19.27
N ASP A 115 -4.77 -21.57 -20.11
CA ASP A 115 -6.12 -22.06 -19.78
C ASP A 115 -6.21 -23.48 -19.17
N ASN A 116 -5.12 -24.26 -19.24
CA ASN A 116 -5.04 -25.64 -18.79
C ASN A 116 -4.20 -25.86 -17.53
N ASP A 117 -3.66 -24.80 -16.90
CA ASP A 117 -2.86 -24.95 -15.69
C ASP A 117 -3.75 -25.19 -14.46
N PRO A 118 -3.60 -26.32 -13.75
CA PRO A 118 -4.45 -26.63 -12.62
C PRO A 118 -4.09 -25.75 -11.41
N VAL A 119 -5.04 -24.90 -11.00
CA VAL A 119 -4.91 -24.02 -9.81
C VAL A 119 -5.43 -24.66 -8.52
N ASP A 120 -5.89 -25.91 -8.56
CA ASP A 120 -6.46 -26.65 -7.42
C ASP A 120 -5.54 -26.72 -6.19
N GLY A 121 -4.21 -26.77 -6.42
CA GLY A 121 -3.22 -26.80 -5.34
C GLY A 121 -3.09 -25.49 -4.55
N PHE A 122 -3.66 -24.40 -5.05
CA PHE A 122 -3.56 -23.07 -4.47
C PHE A 122 -4.87 -22.57 -3.86
N VAL A 123 -5.93 -23.38 -3.88
CA VAL A 123 -7.22 -23.01 -3.31
C VAL A 123 -7.09 -22.81 -1.81
N THR A 124 -7.53 -21.65 -1.33
CA THR A 124 -7.52 -21.31 0.09
C THR A 124 -8.90 -20.83 0.54
N THR A 125 -9.18 -21.05 1.81
CA THR A 125 -10.36 -20.49 2.51
C THR A 125 -9.95 -19.49 3.59
N ASP A 126 -8.64 -19.26 3.75
CA ASP A 126 -8.10 -18.28 4.67
C ASP A 126 -8.12 -16.88 4.01
N PRO A 127 -8.89 -15.92 4.54
CA PRO A 127 -8.94 -14.55 4.02
C PRO A 127 -7.57 -13.86 3.95
N ALA A 128 -6.65 -14.19 4.86
CA ALA A 128 -5.31 -13.59 4.88
C ALA A 128 -4.43 -14.10 3.73
N LEU A 129 -4.66 -15.34 3.28
CA LEU A 129 -3.88 -15.97 2.21
C LEU A 129 -4.53 -15.80 0.82
N ALA A 130 -5.79 -15.38 0.72
CA ALA A 130 -6.49 -15.21 -0.54
C ALA A 130 -5.97 -13.97 -1.30
N VAL A 131 -5.20 -14.19 -2.36
CA VAL A 131 -4.57 -13.13 -3.18
C VAL A 131 -5.20 -13.02 -4.56
N LEU A 132 -5.70 -14.13 -5.10
CA LEU A 132 -6.40 -14.18 -6.37
C LEU A 132 -7.81 -14.77 -6.19
N VAL A 133 -8.67 -14.46 -7.13
CA VAL A 133 -9.99 -15.07 -7.28
C VAL A 133 -10.12 -15.58 -8.71
N GLU A 134 -10.49 -16.85 -8.82
CA GLU A 134 -10.94 -17.49 -10.05
C GLU A 134 -12.46 -17.41 -10.11
N VAL A 135 -12.97 -16.94 -11.24
CA VAL A 135 -14.39 -16.85 -11.54
C VAL A 135 -14.67 -17.75 -12.71
N THR A 136 -15.53 -18.74 -12.51
CA THR A 136 -16.00 -19.65 -13.57
C THR A 136 -17.46 -19.34 -13.85
N ALA A 137 -17.77 -18.93 -15.08
CA ALA A 137 -19.15 -18.76 -15.52
C ALA A 137 -19.86 -20.12 -15.64
N THR A 138 -21.15 -20.15 -15.33
CA THR A 138 -21.96 -21.35 -15.54
C THR A 138 -22.10 -21.61 -17.04
N PRO A 139 -21.79 -22.83 -17.54
CA PRO A 139 -21.85 -23.14 -18.95
C PRO A 139 -23.22 -22.85 -19.57
N ARG A 140 -23.22 -22.29 -20.78
CA ARG A 140 -24.43 -21.93 -21.53
C ARG A 140 -24.47 -22.64 -22.87
N THR A 141 -25.65 -23.17 -23.21
CA THR A 141 -25.87 -23.82 -24.51
C THR A 141 -26.40 -22.81 -25.53
N VAL A 142 -25.70 -22.68 -26.65
CA VAL A 142 -26.09 -21.87 -27.81
C VAL A 142 -26.69 -22.77 -28.88
N PHE A 143 -27.99 -22.63 -29.14
CA PHE A 143 -28.64 -23.42 -30.17
C PHE A 143 -28.11 -23.07 -31.58
N LEU A 144 -27.48 -24.03 -32.27
CA LEU A 144 -26.89 -23.89 -33.62
C LEU A 144 -27.74 -24.62 -34.69
N PRO A 145 -28.85 -24.01 -35.17
CA PRO A 145 -29.80 -24.69 -36.06
C PRO A 145 -29.21 -25.18 -37.38
N PHE A 146 -28.32 -24.41 -38.00
CA PHE A 146 -27.73 -24.73 -39.30
C PHE A 146 -26.59 -25.74 -39.15
N GLY A 147 -25.79 -25.61 -38.09
CA GLY A 147 -24.78 -26.59 -37.69
C GLY A 147 -25.38 -27.96 -37.41
N ARG A 148 -26.48 -28.03 -36.63
CA ARG A 148 -27.25 -29.26 -36.39
C ARG A 148 -27.81 -29.85 -37.67
N ALA A 149 -28.46 -29.02 -38.50
CA ALA A 149 -29.06 -29.49 -39.76
C ALA A 149 -28.02 -30.04 -40.75
N LEU A 150 -26.84 -29.40 -40.83
CA LEU A 150 -25.74 -29.89 -41.65
C LEU A 150 -25.12 -31.17 -41.09
N ALA A 151 -24.93 -31.24 -39.78
CA ALA A 151 -24.41 -32.44 -39.12
C ALA A 151 -25.33 -33.65 -39.34
N ASP A 152 -26.64 -33.44 -39.17
CA ASP A 152 -27.66 -34.46 -39.42
C ASP A 152 -27.72 -34.86 -40.91
N LEU A 153 -27.54 -33.92 -41.84
CA LEU A 153 -27.51 -34.18 -43.29
C LEU A 153 -26.27 -34.99 -43.72
N LEU A 154 -25.10 -34.70 -43.14
CA LEU A 154 -23.83 -35.35 -43.46
C LEU A 154 -23.60 -36.63 -42.64
N GLY A 155 -24.44 -36.91 -41.64
CA GLY A 155 -24.26 -38.05 -40.73
C GLY A 155 -23.03 -37.93 -39.85
N VAL A 156 -22.62 -36.70 -39.51
CA VAL A 156 -21.46 -36.41 -38.65
C VAL A 156 -21.92 -35.99 -37.25
N THR A 157 -20.98 -35.99 -36.29
CA THR A 157 -21.24 -35.52 -34.93
C THR A 157 -21.69 -34.06 -34.95
N ARG A 158 -22.67 -33.73 -34.12
CA ARG A 158 -23.14 -32.36 -33.95
C ARG A 158 -22.02 -31.47 -33.37
N PRO A 159 -22.00 -30.18 -33.72
CA PRO A 159 -21.07 -29.23 -33.12
C PRO A 159 -21.29 -29.14 -31.61
N ASP A 160 -20.24 -28.80 -30.88
CA ASP A 160 -20.36 -28.42 -29.48
C ASP A 160 -21.12 -27.09 -29.40
N GLU A 161 -22.06 -27.03 -28.48
CA GLU A 161 -22.96 -25.91 -28.29
C GLU A 161 -22.78 -25.27 -26.91
N ASP A 162 -21.99 -25.90 -26.05
CA ASP A 162 -21.73 -25.39 -24.70
C ASP A 162 -20.58 -24.39 -24.73
N VAL A 163 -20.80 -23.28 -24.06
CA VAL A 163 -19.89 -22.13 -23.98
C VAL A 163 -19.60 -21.87 -22.51
N GLU A 164 -18.33 -21.81 -22.16
CA GLU A 164 -17.84 -21.59 -20.79
C GLU A 164 -16.75 -20.51 -20.81
N ALA A 165 -16.64 -19.75 -19.72
CA ALA A 165 -15.60 -18.75 -19.54
C ALA A 165 -15.04 -18.82 -18.12
N VAL A 166 -13.74 -18.57 -18.01
CA VAL A 166 -13.00 -18.53 -16.74
C VAL A 166 -12.11 -17.29 -16.77
N ALA A 167 -12.07 -16.58 -15.65
CA ALA A 167 -11.15 -15.46 -15.45
C ALA A 167 -10.47 -15.55 -14.08
N ILE A 168 -9.20 -15.14 -14.01
CA ILE A 168 -8.46 -15.05 -12.75
C ILE A 168 -7.95 -13.63 -12.59
N ALA A 169 -8.35 -12.98 -11.51
CA ALA A 169 -7.83 -11.67 -11.14
C ALA A 169 -7.19 -11.70 -9.76
N GLY A 170 -6.18 -10.87 -9.57
CA GLY A 170 -5.49 -10.70 -8.29
C GLY A 170 -5.33 -9.24 -7.92
N TYR A 171 -5.11 -9.02 -6.62
CA TYR A 171 -4.87 -7.71 -6.06
C TYR A 171 -3.57 -7.67 -5.25
N THR A 172 -2.75 -6.68 -5.58
CA THR A 172 -1.50 -6.40 -4.87
C THR A 172 -1.46 -4.91 -4.52
N GLN A 173 -1.30 -4.62 -3.22
CA GLN A 173 -0.99 -3.27 -2.77
C GLN A 173 0.52 -3.09 -2.72
N TYR A 174 0.99 -2.02 -3.36
CA TYR A 174 2.38 -1.60 -3.33
C TYR A 174 2.56 -0.33 -2.50
N ALA A 175 3.64 -0.24 -1.74
CA ALA A 175 4.06 0.94 -0.98
C ALA A 175 5.45 1.39 -1.46
N CYS A 176 5.51 2.47 -2.22
CA CYS A 176 6.72 3.12 -2.74
C CYS A 176 7.32 4.06 -1.69
N ASP A 177 8.63 4.30 -1.73
CA ASP A 177 9.31 5.28 -0.86
C ASP A 177 9.06 5.14 0.66
N VAL A 178 8.94 3.88 1.11
CA VAL A 178 8.70 3.57 2.52
C VAL A 178 10.02 3.57 3.28
N THR A 179 10.03 4.23 4.45
CA THR A 179 11.18 4.12 5.35
C THR A 179 11.25 2.67 5.85
N PRO A 180 12.40 1.97 5.84
CA PRO A 180 12.51 0.56 6.21
C PRO A 180 12.37 0.36 7.74
N LEU A 181 11.27 0.81 8.33
CA LEU A 181 10.96 0.76 9.76
C LEU A 181 9.70 -0.06 9.96
N MET A 182 9.73 -0.93 10.97
CA MET A 182 8.55 -1.64 11.45
C MET A 182 8.43 -1.50 12.96
N PHE A 183 7.21 -1.57 13.47
CA PHE A 183 6.96 -1.62 14.90
C PHE A 183 5.83 -2.58 15.27
N CYS A 184 5.97 -3.18 16.44
CA CYS A 184 4.98 -4.09 16.98
C CYS A 184 3.82 -3.33 17.61
N ILE A 185 2.60 -3.69 17.22
CA ILE A 185 1.34 -3.12 17.74
C ILE A 185 0.60 -4.12 18.64
N PRO A 186 -0.23 -3.63 19.58
CA PRO A 186 -1.08 -4.51 20.35
C PRO A 186 -2.26 -5.04 19.51
N PRO A 187 -2.86 -6.18 19.89
CA PRO A 187 -4.02 -6.73 19.17
C PRO A 187 -5.19 -5.73 19.10
N GLY A 188 -5.79 -5.60 17.92
CA GLY A 188 -6.92 -4.69 17.68
C GLY A 188 -6.56 -3.20 17.59
N TRP A 189 -5.26 -2.88 17.54
CA TRP A 189 -4.78 -1.53 17.31
C TRP A 189 -4.99 -1.11 15.86
N THR A 190 -5.39 0.15 15.64
CA THR A 190 -5.43 0.77 14.31
C THR A 190 -4.89 2.20 14.36
N ALA A 191 -4.25 2.67 13.29
CA ALA A 191 -3.71 4.03 13.23
C ALA A 191 -4.81 5.09 13.35
N ASN A 192 -5.95 4.89 12.68
CA ASN A 192 -7.09 5.81 12.74
C ASN A 192 -7.65 6.00 14.16
N ALA A 193 -7.71 4.94 14.97
CA ALA A 193 -8.18 5.03 16.35
C ALA A 193 -7.15 5.69 17.29
N ASN A 194 -5.88 5.76 16.88
CA ASN A 194 -4.78 6.22 17.71
C ASN A 194 -4.13 7.51 17.17
N LYS A 195 -4.75 8.21 16.21
CA LYS A 195 -4.26 9.49 15.68
C LYS A 195 -4.00 10.49 16.82
N GLY A 196 -2.84 11.13 16.79
CA GLY A 196 -2.37 12.07 17.82
C GLY A 196 -1.80 11.41 19.09
N SER A 197 -1.90 10.08 19.22
CA SER A 197 -1.31 9.36 20.35
C SER A 197 0.20 9.17 20.15
N THR A 198 0.94 9.26 21.24
CA THR A 198 2.40 9.03 21.21
C THR A 198 2.71 7.54 21.35
N ILE A 199 3.65 7.03 20.56
CA ILE A 199 4.24 5.70 20.70
C ILE A 199 5.72 5.85 21.09
N LYS A 200 6.13 5.15 22.14
CA LYS A 200 7.52 5.01 22.56
C LYS A 200 8.10 3.72 22.01
N LEU A 201 8.75 3.82 20.86
CA LEU A 201 9.42 2.71 20.19
C LEU A 201 10.76 2.42 20.87
N ARG A 202 11.03 1.16 21.20
CA ARG A 202 12.35 0.69 21.68
C ARG A 202 12.90 -0.37 20.76
N THR A 203 14.21 -0.34 20.59
CA THR A 203 14.94 -1.30 19.78
C THR A 203 14.54 -2.74 20.15
N GLY A 204 14.07 -3.49 19.15
CA GLY A 204 13.83 -4.93 19.26
C GLY A 204 15.16 -5.68 19.20
N GLY A 205 15.45 -6.49 20.22
CA GLY A 205 16.68 -7.27 20.32
C GLY A 205 16.57 -8.66 19.68
N ASN A 206 17.70 -9.35 19.53
CA ASN A 206 17.72 -10.70 18.97
C ASN A 206 17.42 -11.77 20.05
N GLY A 207 16.57 -12.75 19.74
CA GLY A 207 16.38 -13.94 20.58
C GLY A 207 15.33 -13.85 21.69
N ALA A 208 14.62 -12.73 21.82
CA ALA A 208 13.42 -12.61 22.65
C ALA A 208 12.22 -12.22 21.79
N ALA A 209 11.03 -12.75 22.12
CA ALA A 209 9.80 -12.38 21.42
C ALA A 209 9.51 -10.88 21.60
N TRP A 210 9.24 -10.19 20.50
CA TRP A 210 8.94 -8.77 20.51
C TRP A 210 7.52 -8.52 20.96
N GLY A 211 7.35 -7.48 21.79
CA GLY A 211 6.06 -7.03 22.28
C GLY A 211 5.68 -5.67 21.69
N PRO A 212 4.45 -5.19 21.96
CA PRO A 212 4.01 -3.88 21.52
C PRO A 212 5.02 -2.78 21.88
N GLY A 213 5.39 -1.96 20.89
CA GLY A 213 6.36 -0.87 21.04
C GLY A 213 7.81 -1.28 20.79
N ASN A 214 8.10 -2.54 20.46
CA ASN A 214 9.39 -2.88 19.86
C ASN A 214 9.43 -2.46 18.39
N PHE A 215 10.55 -1.92 17.95
CA PHE A 215 10.78 -1.59 16.53
C PHE A 215 12.00 -2.31 15.96
N GLY A 216 11.96 -2.52 14.66
CA GLY A 216 13.03 -3.10 13.85
C GLY A 216 13.07 -2.44 12.49
N PHE A 217 13.86 -3.05 11.60
CA PHE A 217 13.95 -2.62 10.22
C PHE A 217 13.29 -3.63 9.28
N LEU A 218 12.97 -3.19 8.08
CA LEU A 218 12.58 -4.07 6.98
C LEU A 218 13.82 -4.39 6.12
N ASP A 219 13.90 -5.59 5.56
CA ASP A 219 15.03 -5.96 4.68
C ASP A 219 14.95 -5.18 3.36
N PRO A 220 15.93 -4.32 3.04
CA PRO A 220 15.92 -3.52 1.82
C PRO A 220 16.02 -4.33 0.53
N THR A 221 16.31 -5.64 0.58
CA THR A 221 16.16 -6.50 -0.61
C THR A 221 14.72 -6.62 -1.07
N ASP A 222 13.77 -6.61 -0.13
CA ASP A 222 12.34 -6.68 -0.42
C ASP A 222 11.80 -5.32 -0.87
N ILE A 223 12.42 -4.25 -0.37
CA ILE A 223 12.01 -2.87 -0.64
C ILE A 223 12.53 -2.35 -1.96
N GLY A 224 13.62 -2.92 -2.46
CA GLY A 224 14.27 -2.48 -3.68
C GLY A 224 14.88 -1.08 -3.50
N ILE A 225 16.13 -0.91 -3.90
CA ILE A 225 16.79 0.40 -3.80
C ILE A 225 16.59 1.12 -5.13
N ASN A 226 16.22 2.39 -5.09
CA ASN A 226 16.19 3.18 -6.31
C ASN A 226 17.62 3.31 -6.87
N PRO A 227 17.92 2.75 -8.06
CA PRO A 227 19.27 2.75 -8.61
C PRO A 227 19.77 4.15 -8.99
N ASN A 228 18.88 5.14 -9.09
CA ASN A 228 19.20 6.54 -9.34
C ASN A 228 19.04 7.42 -8.09
N GLY A 229 18.67 6.83 -6.95
CA GLY A 229 18.48 7.53 -5.69
C GLY A 229 19.79 7.72 -4.92
N PRO A 230 19.80 8.53 -3.85
CA PRO A 230 21.01 8.85 -3.08
C PRO A 230 21.62 7.63 -2.37
N CYS A 231 20.83 6.56 -2.19
CA CYS A 231 21.27 5.32 -1.56
C CYS A 231 21.79 4.27 -2.55
N ALA A 232 21.86 4.58 -3.86
CA ALA A 232 22.32 3.66 -4.88
C ALA A 232 23.76 3.17 -4.61
N GLY A 233 23.97 1.85 -4.67
CA GLY A 233 25.27 1.22 -4.46
C GLY A 233 25.75 1.12 -3.00
N GLN A 234 24.96 1.58 -2.03
CA GLN A 234 25.25 1.38 -0.61
C GLN A 234 24.89 -0.04 -0.16
N THR A 235 25.63 -0.57 0.82
CA THR A 235 25.38 -1.91 1.39
C THR A 235 25.53 -1.91 2.91
N GLY A 236 24.95 -2.91 3.58
CA GLY A 236 25.07 -3.10 5.04
C GLY A 236 24.52 -1.91 5.84
N SER A 237 25.20 -1.52 6.93
CA SER A 237 24.74 -0.41 7.77
C SER A 237 24.67 0.94 7.04
N LYS A 238 25.52 1.17 6.03
CA LYS A 238 25.52 2.43 5.25
C LYS A 238 24.24 2.59 4.45
N LEU A 239 23.72 1.49 3.92
CA LEU A 239 22.45 1.49 3.21
C LEU A 239 21.31 1.92 4.12
N TYR A 240 21.21 1.33 5.31
CA TYR A 240 20.12 1.65 6.25
C TYR A 240 20.25 3.06 6.81
N ILE A 241 21.47 3.53 7.08
CA ILE A 241 21.72 4.94 7.42
C ILE A 241 21.14 5.84 6.33
N CYS A 242 21.45 5.56 5.06
CA CYS A 242 20.92 6.32 3.94
C CYS A 242 19.39 6.23 3.83
N LEU A 243 18.81 5.03 3.90
CA LEU A 243 17.36 4.83 3.77
C LEU A 243 16.53 5.49 4.88
N ILE A 244 17.13 5.75 6.06
CA ILE A 244 16.44 6.40 7.18
C ILE A 244 16.73 7.91 7.21
N ALA A 245 17.99 8.30 6.97
CA ALA A 245 18.42 9.68 7.10
C ALA A 245 18.39 10.48 5.80
N ALA A 246 18.48 9.89 4.62
CA ALA A 246 18.39 10.66 3.38
C ALA A 246 16.94 11.11 3.12
N HIS A 247 16.77 12.08 2.22
CA HIS A 247 15.48 12.46 1.65
C HIS A 247 15.43 12.12 0.16
N GLY A 248 14.24 12.21 -0.44
CA GLY A 248 14.02 11.95 -1.86
C GLY A 248 13.53 10.52 -2.10
N ASN A 249 13.52 10.09 -3.34
CA ASN A 249 13.01 8.77 -3.71
C ASN A 249 14.08 7.68 -3.42
N LEU A 250 13.94 7.03 -2.27
CA LEU A 250 14.96 6.13 -1.72
C LEU A 250 14.73 4.67 -2.14
N THR A 251 13.47 4.23 -2.16
CA THR A 251 13.11 2.82 -2.34
C THR A 251 12.13 2.60 -3.48
N GLN A 252 12.08 1.37 -3.99
CA GLN A 252 11.03 0.90 -4.88
C GLN A 252 9.76 0.59 -4.08
N CYS A 253 8.73 0.09 -4.77
CA CYS A 253 7.45 -0.21 -4.16
C CYS A 253 7.41 -1.63 -3.57
N VAL A 254 7.07 -1.77 -2.29
CA VAL A 254 6.91 -3.06 -1.59
C VAL A 254 5.51 -3.57 -1.62
N SER A 255 5.33 -4.88 -1.80
CA SER A 255 4.04 -5.52 -1.51
C SER A 255 3.75 -5.48 -0.01
N GLN A 256 2.52 -5.15 0.38
CA GLN A 256 2.12 -5.17 1.80
C GLN A 256 2.02 -6.59 2.42
N ARG A 257 2.04 -7.63 1.59
CA ARG A 257 1.65 -9.01 2.00
C ARG A 257 2.77 -9.91 2.50
N GLY A 258 3.96 -9.36 2.74
CA GLY A 258 5.06 -10.08 3.36
C GLY A 258 6.32 -9.25 3.26
N VAL A 259 6.81 -8.82 4.42
CA VAL A 259 8.09 -8.12 4.51
C VAL A 259 9.03 -8.95 5.38
N ASP A 260 10.27 -9.10 4.93
CA ASP A 260 11.32 -9.63 5.77
C ASP A 260 11.75 -8.55 6.77
N THR A 261 11.91 -8.96 8.01
CA THR A 261 12.25 -8.07 9.13
C THR A 261 13.68 -8.30 9.57
N GLU A 262 14.31 -7.25 10.07
CA GLU A 262 15.66 -7.24 10.61
C GLU A 262 15.65 -6.59 12.01
N PRO A 263 16.51 -7.06 12.93
CA PRO A 263 16.53 -6.54 14.29
C PRO A 263 16.94 -5.06 14.32
N GLY A 264 16.36 -4.30 15.26
CA GLY A 264 16.70 -2.89 15.46
C GLY A 264 18.13 -2.66 15.98
N GLN A 265 18.73 -3.68 16.62
CA GLN A 265 20.08 -3.60 17.17
C GLN A 265 21.13 -3.81 16.06
N ARG A 266 21.62 -2.72 15.45
CA ARG A 266 22.63 -2.80 14.40
C ARG A 266 23.79 -1.82 14.60
N ASN A 267 25.02 -2.33 14.45
CA ASN A 267 26.23 -1.52 14.59
C ASN A 267 26.25 -0.35 13.59
N GLY A 268 26.42 0.86 14.13
CA GLY A 268 26.49 2.11 13.36
C GLY A 268 25.12 2.76 13.08
N ILE A 269 24.02 2.12 13.46
CA ILE A 269 22.68 2.69 13.42
C ILE A 269 22.30 3.11 14.84
N GLY A 270 22.14 4.41 15.06
CA GLY A 270 21.88 4.99 16.38
C GLY A 270 21.12 6.32 16.28
N SER A 271 20.95 6.98 17.42
CA SER A 271 20.20 8.24 17.56
C SER A 271 20.64 9.33 16.57
N ALA A 272 21.93 9.38 16.22
CA ALA A 272 22.50 10.35 15.28
C ALA A 272 21.75 10.48 13.95
N ILE A 273 21.25 9.37 13.42
CA ILE A 273 20.57 9.29 12.11
C ILE A 273 19.21 10.00 12.15
N TYR A 274 18.49 9.85 13.26
CA TYR A 274 17.20 10.52 13.46
C TYR A 274 17.41 11.99 13.83
N ASN A 275 18.45 12.27 14.61
CA ASN A 275 18.79 13.61 15.07
C ASN A 275 19.25 14.55 13.95
N SER A 276 19.68 14.04 12.78
CA SER A 276 19.96 14.90 11.62
C SER A 276 18.72 15.64 11.12
N ARG A 277 17.50 15.12 11.37
CA ARG A 277 16.24 15.79 11.04
C ARG A 277 15.99 17.03 11.92
N PHE A 278 16.61 17.07 13.09
CA PHE A 278 16.66 18.21 14.02
C PHE A 278 17.93 19.05 13.85
N ASP A 279 18.64 18.92 12.72
CA ASP A 279 19.87 19.66 12.44
C ASP A 279 21.04 19.34 13.41
N ILE A 280 21.02 18.15 14.02
CA ILE A 280 22.05 17.71 14.97
C ILE A 280 22.94 16.65 14.31
N PHE A 281 24.15 17.04 13.91
CA PHE A 281 25.09 16.19 13.17
C PHE A 281 26.29 15.72 14.00
N HIS A 282 26.16 14.57 14.65
CA HIS A 282 27.24 13.90 15.41
C HIS A 282 27.57 12.51 14.86
N SER A 283 28.65 11.91 15.35
CA SER A 283 29.06 10.52 15.05
C SER A 283 29.08 10.20 13.55
N THR A 284 28.28 9.23 13.10
CA THR A 284 28.16 8.80 11.69
C THR A 284 27.64 9.90 10.77
N MET A 285 26.88 10.86 11.30
CA MET A 285 26.26 11.95 10.53
C MET A 285 27.14 13.21 10.41
N SER A 286 28.22 13.35 11.20
CA SER A 286 29.03 14.58 11.21
C SER A 286 29.62 14.98 9.85
N LYS A 287 29.85 14.02 8.95
CA LYS A 287 30.39 14.27 7.60
C LYS A 287 29.32 14.61 6.57
N LEU A 288 28.04 14.38 6.90
CA LEU A 288 26.89 14.53 6.00
C LEU A 288 26.16 15.87 6.19
N LYS A 289 26.58 16.70 7.14
CA LYS A 289 25.96 18.02 7.40
C LYS A 289 25.94 18.98 6.20
N ASN A 290 26.83 18.79 5.24
CA ASN A 290 26.93 19.64 4.05
C ASN A 290 26.30 18.99 2.81
N ASP A 291 25.68 17.83 2.98
CA ASP A 291 25.08 17.05 1.92
C ASP A 291 23.56 17.33 1.91
N GLU A 292 23.04 17.75 0.76
CA GLU A 292 21.64 18.13 0.59
C GLU A 292 20.70 16.96 0.84
N ASP A 293 21.14 15.74 0.52
CA ASP A 293 20.36 14.52 0.75
C ASP A 293 20.04 14.32 2.24
N TYR A 294 20.84 14.87 3.14
CA TYR A 294 20.69 14.73 4.59
C TYR A 294 20.24 16.01 5.29
N ALA A 295 19.76 17.01 4.53
CA ALA A 295 19.29 18.27 5.07
C ALA A 295 18.19 18.07 6.14
N PRO A 296 18.15 18.92 7.17
CA PRO A 296 17.16 18.84 8.24
C PRO A 296 15.77 19.32 7.78
N GLY A 297 14.77 19.15 8.65
CA GLY A 297 13.43 19.68 8.41
C GLY A 297 13.34 21.20 8.57
N PRO A 298 12.22 21.81 8.13
CA PRO A 298 12.02 23.26 8.20
C PRO A 298 11.89 23.81 9.62
N GLN A 299 11.50 22.97 10.59
CA GLN A 299 11.43 23.29 12.02
C GLN A 299 12.20 22.22 12.81
N VAL A 300 13.12 22.66 13.66
CA VAL A 300 14.12 21.81 14.35
C VAL A 300 14.20 22.06 15.85
N ILE A 301 13.08 22.49 16.46
CA ILE A 301 12.99 22.71 17.91
C ILE A 301 13.40 21.43 18.64
N ALA A 302 14.51 21.51 19.37
CA ALA A 302 15.13 20.38 20.06
C ALA A 302 14.98 20.51 21.58
N GLY A 303 14.79 21.73 22.10
CA GLY A 303 14.90 22.05 23.52
C GLY A 303 16.28 21.81 24.09
N TRP A 304 17.31 21.99 23.26
CA TRP A 304 18.71 21.81 23.59
C TRP A 304 19.49 23.06 23.24
N GLU A 305 20.48 23.39 24.06
CA GLU A 305 21.37 24.53 23.89
C GLU A 305 22.82 24.08 23.74
N ASN A 306 23.60 24.87 23.01
CA ASN A 306 25.01 24.59 22.81
C ASN A 306 25.86 25.30 23.87
N SER A 307 26.83 24.59 24.46
CA SER A 307 27.92 25.21 25.23
C SER A 307 28.96 25.87 24.30
N GLY A 308 28.55 26.85 23.49
CA GLY A 308 29.42 27.70 22.65
C GLY A 308 29.35 27.46 21.13
N GLY A 309 28.47 28.23 20.48
CA GLY A 309 28.33 28.34 19.02
C GLY A 309 26.87 28.19 18.55
N SER A 310 26.55 28.60 17.32
CA SER A 310 25.18 28.53 16.77
C SER A 310 24.71 27.13 16.35
N CYS A 311 25.62 26.18 16.15
CA CYS A 311 25.31 24.81 15.75
C CYS A 311 25.44 23.85 16.94
N LEU A 312 24.39 23.08 17.26
CA LEU A 312 24.39 22.07 18.32
C LEU A 312 25.54 21.06 18.08
N LYS A 313 26.57 21.13 18.92
CA LYS A 313 27.76 20.27 18.84
C LYS A 313 27.58 19.03 19.74
N ASN A 314 28.63 18.21 19.82
CA ASN A 314 28.67 17.06 20.71
C ASN A 314 28.35 17.49 22.16
N ASN A 315 27.40 16.79 22.77
CA ASN A 315 26.94 16.96 24.15
C ASN A 315 26.21 18.29 24.42
N PRO A 316 25.07 18.56 23.75
CA PRO A 316 24.25 19.72 24.05
C PRO A 316 23.65 19.62 25.47
N GLU A 317 23.36 20.77 26.06
CA GLU A 317 22.71 20.86 27.37
C GLU A 317 21.20 21.03 27.19
N VAL A 318 20.41 20.59 28.17
CA VAL A 318 18.96 20.82 28.15
C VAL A 318 18.72 22.32 28.23
N SER A 319 17.92 22.84 27.29
CA SER A 319 17.58 24.25 27.24
C SER A 319 16.81 24.67 28.49
N THR A 320 17.00 25.92 28.88
CA THR A 320 16.25 26.54 29.98
C THR A 320 15.10 27.42 29.50
N ASP A 321 15.04 27.71 28.20
CA ASP A 321 14.06 28.62 27.60
C ASP A 321 13.26 28.00 26.43
N SER A 322 13.55 26.76 26.06
CA SER A 322 12.86 26.03 24.99
C SER A 322 12.71 24.54 25.31
N MET A 323 11.73 23.87 24.68
CA MET A 323 11.51 22.43 24.82
C MET A 323 10.95 21.79 23.54
N PRO A 324 11.24 20.50 23.26
CA PRO A 324 10.63 19.79 22.14
C PRO A 324 9.17 19.44 22.46
N PHE A 325 8.43 18.90 21.48
CA PHE A 325 7.07 18.44 21.72
C PHE A 325 7.06 17.32 22.79
N PRO A 326 6.32 17.49 23.90
CA PRO A 326 6.26 16.49 24.95
C PRO A 326 5.38 15.31 24.54
N PRO A 327 5.70 14.07 24.95
CA PRO A 327 4.84 12.91 24.74
C PRO A 327 3.50 13.04 25.50
N ASP A 328 2.60 12.07 25.35
CA ASP A 328 1.30 12.11 26.04
C ASP A 328 1.49 12.19 27.57
N ASP A 329 0.58 12.88 28.27
CA ASP A 329 0.67 13.16 29.71
C ASP A 329 0.78 11.86 30.54
N CYS A 330 0.26 10.74 30.02
CA CYS A 330 0.38 9.44 30.68
C CYS A 330 1.83 8.96 30.81
N PHE A 331 2.77 9.45 29.98
CA PHE A 331 4.17 9.03 30.03
C PHE A 331 4.84 9.61 31.27
N ALA A 332 4.60 10.89 31.55
CA ALA A 332 5.06 11.54 32.78
C ALA A 332 4.38 10.95 34.01
N ALA A 333 3.11 10.56 33.91
CA ALA A 333 2.36 9.93 35.01
C ALA A 333 2.68 8.44 35.21
N GLY A 334 3.41 7.78 34.30
CA GLY A 334 3.68 6.34 34.36
C GLY A 334 2.44 5.46 34.18
N THR A 335 1.40 5.97 33.51
CA THR A 335 0.08 5.31 33.35
C THR A 335 -0.21 4.85 31.91
N CYS A 336 0.73 5.05 30.98
CA CYS A 336 0.54 4.63 29.59
C CYS A 336 0.42 3.12 29.43
N ALA A 337 -0.35 2.70 28.42
CA ALA A 337 -0.65 1.31 28.16
C ALA A 337 0.58 0.50 27.68
N HIS A 338 0.44 -0.83 27.72
CA HIS A 338 1.42 -1.79 27.21
C HIS A 338 2.84 -1.59 27.75
N GLY A 339 2.96 -1.40 29.07
CA GLY A 339 4.26 -1.23 29.72
C GLY A 339 4.88 0.15 29.47
N GLY A 340 4.05 1.19 29.33
CA GLY A 340 4.53 2.55 29.10
C GLY A 340 4.97 2.81 27.66
N ARG A 341 4.33 2.16 26.68
CA ARG A 341 4.71 2.20 25.26
C ARG A 341 3.73 2.96 24.39
N PHE A 342 2.45 2.88 24.71
CA PHE A 342 1.39 3.50 23.94
C PHE A 342 0.69 4.53 24.79
N GLY A 343 0.70 5.76 24.28
CA GLY A 343 -0.03 6.88 24.81
C GLY A 343 -1.53 6.77 24.55
N ASN A 344 -2.25 7.81 24.97
CA ASN A 344 -3.71 7.88 24.90
C ASN A 344 -4.21 9.12 24.13
N GLY A 345 -3.32 9.86 23.48
CA GLY A 345 -3.63 11.10 22.75
C GLY A 345 -3.88 12.31 23.65
N VAL A 346 -3.80 12.15 24.97
CA VAL A 346 -4.02 13.26 25.92
C VAL A 346 -2.66 13.86 26.28
N TRP A 347 -2.47 15.13 25.92
CA TRP A 347 -1.22 15.87 26.17
C TRP A 347 -1.50 17.29 26.65
N THR A 348 -2.61 17.51 27.37
CA THR A 348 -3.05 18.85 27.77
C THR A 348 -2.03 19.57 28.65
N SER A 349 -1.43 18.85 29.58
CA SER A 349 -0.43 19.39 30.51
C SER A 349 0.88 19.64 29.77
N GLY A 350 1.31 18.68 28.95
CA GLY A 350 2.47 18.84 28.06
C GLY A 350 2.30 20.02 27.09
N LYS A 351 1.14 20.17 26.46
CA LYS A 351 0.81 21.29 25.57
C LYS A 351 0.92 22.62 26.29
N ALA A 352 0.36 22.72 27.49
CA ALA A 352 0.46 23.95 28.28
C ALA A 352 1.91 24.29 28.62
N ALA A 353 2.72 23.32 29.03
CA ALA A 353 4.13 23.52 29.31
C ALA A 353 4.93 23.91 28.06
N TYR A 354 4.66 23.27 26.92
CA TYR A 354 5.28 23.59 25.63
C TYR A 354 4.95 25.01 25.18
N LEU A 355 3.68 25.40 25.25
CA LEU A 355 3.26 26.76 24.90
C LEU A 355 3.82 27.81 25.86
N ASP A 356 3.86 27.54 27.16
CA ASP A 356 4.42 28.45 28.15
C ASP A 356 5.92 28.66 27.95
N MET A 357 6.67 27.57 27.74
CA MET A 357 8.12 27.62 27.51
C MET A 357 8.47 28.28 26.17
N ASN A 358 7.87 27.81 25.06
CA ASN A 358 8.29 28.22 23.72
C ASN A 358 7.63 29.52 23.23
N TYR A 359 6.40 29.82 23.70
CA TYR A 359 5.59 30.93 23.20
C TYR A 359 5.14 31.93 24.28
N GLY A 360 5.28 31.59 25.57
CA GLY A 360 4.84 32.38 26.72
C GLY A 360 5.97 33.09 27.47
N ASP A 361 5.73 33.35 28.76
CA ASP A 361 6.68 34.00 29.68
C ASP A 361 7.62 32.98 30.36
N GLY A 362 7.46 31.69 30.06
CA GLY A 362 8.19 30.60 30.70
C GLY A 362 7.81 30.39 32.18
N PRO A 363 8.26 29.28 32.78
CA PRO A 363 7.89 28.93 34.15
C PRO A 363 8.42 29.91 35.21
N ALA A 364 9.47 30.67 34.89
CA ALA A 364 10.05 31.71 35.75
C ALA A 364 9.48 33.11 35.50
N ASN A 365 8.59 33.29 34.50
CA ASN A 365 8.03 34.57 34.06
C ASN A 365 9.10 35.61 33.63
N ASP A 366 10.18 35.14 33.00
CA ASP A 366 11.32 35.94 32.55
C ASP A 366 11.57 35.86 31.04
N LEU A 367 10.83 35.01 30.32
CA LEU A 367 10.91 34.89 28.87
C LEU A 367 10.01 35.91 28.17
N THR A 368 10.29 36.20 26.91
CA THR A 368 9.48 37.13 26.11
C THR A 368 8.40 36.38 25.33
N PRO A 369 7.11 36.71 25.46
CA PRO A 369 6.06 36.07 24.68
C PRO A 369 6.28 36.22 23.18
N HIS A 370 5.90 35.18 22.44
CA HIS A 370 6.02 35.19 21.00
C HIS A 370 5.06 36.23 20.38
N PRO A 371 5.52 37.12 19.48
CA PRO A 371 4.71 38.23 18.96
C PRO A 371 3.48 37.78 18.17
N LEU A 372 3.55 36.58 17.56
CA LEU A 372 2.43 35.97 16.84
C LEU A 372 1.46 35.20 17.75
N GLY A 373 1.73 35.10 19.05
CA GLY A 373 0.97 34.27 20.00
C GLY A 373 1.24 32.77 19.84
N ASN A 374 0.33 31.95 20.37
CA ASN A 374 0.45 30.49 20.38
C ASN A 374 0.08 29.86 19.04
N PRO A 375 0.78 28.79 18.60
CA PRO A 375 0.36 27.99 17.47
C PRO A 375 -0.94 27.21 17.74
N ALA A 376 -1.67 26.92 16.67
CA ALA A 376 -2.89 26.13 16.66
C ALA A 376 -2.63 24.68 16.23
N GLY A 377 -3.49 23.76 16.65
CA GLY A 377 -3.36 22.33 16.34
C GLY A 377 -3.85 21.45 17.51
N ASN A 378 -4.55 20.36 17.20
CA ASN A 378 -5.01 19.40 18.19
C ASN A 378 -3.94 18.35 18.48
N THR A 379 -3.18 17.95 17.45
CA THR A 379 -2.04 17.05 17.56
C THR A 379 -0.71 17.80 17.48
N ARG A 380 0.42 17.15 17.80
CA ARG A 380 1.75 17.77 17.69
C ARG A 380 2.12 18.00 16.23
N TYR A 381 1.74 17.09 15.35
CA TYR A 381 1.96 17.25 13.91
C TYR A 381 1.19 18.44 13.34
N GLU A 382 -0.08 18.62 13.73
CA GLU A 382 -0.86 19.80 13.32
C GLU A 382 -0.24 21.09 13.86
N MET A 383 0.26 21.08 15.09
CA MET A 383 0.96 22.23 15.69
C MET A 383 2.28 22.54 14.96
N TYR A 384 3.06 21.51 14.63
CA TYR A 384 4.28 21.62 13.84
C TYR A 384 4.03 22.28 12.47
N LEU A 385 2.96 21.88 11.78
CA LEU A 385 2.58 22.49 10.49
C LEU A 385 2.19 23.97 10.65
N ASP A 386 1.43 24.31 11.69
CA ASP A 386 1.05 25.70 11.98
C ASP A 386 2.27 26.56 12.35
N GLU A 387 3.22 26.02 13.13
CA GLU A 387 4.46 26.69 13.49
C GLU A 387 5.31 27.04 12.26
N ILE A 388 5.47 26.10 11.32
CA ILE A 388 6.18 26.34 10.06
C ILE A 388 5.46 27.41 9.23
N ALA A 389 4.14 27.27 9.06
CA ALA A 389 3.35 28.17 8.24
C ALA A 389 3.37 29.62 8.77
N ARG A 390 3.29 29.80 10.09
CA ARG A 390 3.30 31.11 10.74
C ARG A 390 4.67 31.77 10.74
N ALA A 391 5.72 30.98 10.88
CA ALA A 391 7.09 31.48 10.89
C ALA A 391 7.57 31.87 9.48
N GLY A 392 7.07 31.23 8.42
CA GLY A 392 7.45 31.54 7.04
C GLY A 392 8.95 31.34 6.82
N THR A 393 9.69 32.42 6.54
CA THR A 393 11.17 32.41 6.45
C THR A 393 11.88 32.92 7.71
N GLY A 394 11.13 33.40 8.70
CA GLY A 394 11.67 33.89 9.98
C GLY A 394 11.88 32.77 11.00
N ASP A 395 12.39 33.15 12.17
CA ASP A 395 12.56 32.23 13.31
C ASP A 395 11.20 31.68 13.76
N VAL A 396 11.18 30.41 14.16
CA VAL A 396 9.99 29.75 14.72
C VAL A 396 9.79 30.13 16.18
N LEU A 397 10.91 30.24 16.92
CA LEU A 397 10.93 30.70 18.30
C LEU A 397 11.48 32.11 18.38
N PHE A 398 10.86 32.94 19.23
CA PHE A 398 11.22 34.34 19.40
C PHE A 398 11.79 34.58 20.80
N GLY A 399 12.95 35.23 20.86
CA GLY A 399 13.60 35.57 22.13
C GLY A 399 14.03 34.35 22.95
N ARG A 400 14.30 33.22 22.28
CA ARG A 400 14.84 31.99 22.85
C ARG A 400 16.26 31.75 22.37
N SER A 401 16.96 30.86 23.05
CA SER A 401 18.33 30.48 22.70
C SER A 401 18.40 29.68 21.39
N GLU A 402 17.37 28.87 21.10
CA GLU A 402 17.17 28.28 19.78
C GLU A 402 16.14 29.07 18.96
N SER A 403 16.37 29.24 17.66
CA SER A 403 15.41 29.87 16.74
C SER A 403 14.34 28.90 16.23
N GLY A 404 14.52 27.59 16.46
CA GLY A 404 13.74 26.53 15.83
C GLY A 404 14.00 26.36 14.33
N ARG A 405 15.04 27.01 13.77
CA ARG A 405 15.48 26.88 12.37
C ARG A 405 16.84 26.20 12.27
N PRO A 406 17.11 25.43 11.21
CA PRO A 406 18.43 24.86 10.98
C PRO A 406 19.54 25.91 10.95
N GLN A 407 20.67 25.64 11.62
CA GLN A 407 21.87 26.46 11.70
C GLN A 407 23.17 25.67 11.42
N CYS A 408 23.16 24.34 11.54
CA CYS A 408 24.31 23.46 11.35
C CYS A 408 24.51 23.01 9.91
N ALA A 409 23.43 22.62 9.23
CA ALA A 409 23.46 22.18 7.85
C ALA A 409 23.72 23.34 6.88
N SER A 410 24.38 23.06 5.75
CA SER A 410 24.59 24.08 4.71
C SER A 410 23.36 24.33 3.84
N THR A 411 22.40 23.41 3.88
CA THR A 411 21.19 23.39 3.09
C THR A 411 20.02 23.04 4.00
N THR A 412 18.83 23.55 3.65
CA THR A 412 17.59 23.29 4.38
C THR A 412 16.50 22.93 3.38
N LEU A 413 15.64 21.98 3.75
CA LEU A 413 14.50 21.61 2.93
C LEU A 413 13.24 22.23 3.52
N ASP A 414 12.43 22.85 2.67
CA ASP A 414 11.10 23.35 3.04
C ASP A 414 10.05 22.24 2.86
N ASP A 415 10.34 21.07 3.45
CA ASP A 415 9.50 19.89 3.39
C ASP A 415 9.13 19.46 4.82
N PRO A 416 7.87 19.67 5.26
CA PRO A 416 7.40 19.27 6.57
C PRO A 416 7.53 17.76 6.82
N ASP A 417 7.43 16.92 5.77
CA ASP A 417 7.55 15.46 5.88
C ASP A 417 8.97 15.00 6.20
N ARG A 418 9.93 15.93 6.25
CA ARG A 418 11.27 15.64 6.73
C ARG A 418 11.33 15.23 8.21
N ARG A 419 10.26 15.35 8.98
CA ARG A 419 10.14 14.77 10.33
C ARG A 419 9.16 13.61 10.43
N THR A 420 8.62 13.14 9.31
CA THR A 420 7.72 11.99 9.26
C THR A 420 8.44 10.75 8.70
N PHE A 421 7.89 9.58 9.04
CA PHE A 421 8.30 8.28 8.52
C PHE A 421 7.04 7.49 8.17
N ILE A 422 7.14 6.65 7.15
CA ILE A 422 6.15 5.60 6.89
C ILE A 422 6.73 4.31 7.46
N ALA A 423 6.04 3.71 8.43
CA ALA A 423 6.48 2.50 9.11
C ALA A 423 5.41 1.41 9.05
N ALA A 424 5.84 0.16 8.94
CA ALA A 424 4.96 -1.00 8.96
C ALA A 424 4.50 -1.32 10.40
N ALA A 425 3.19 -1.31 10.64
CA ALA A 425 2.60 -1.76 11.89
C ALA A 425 2.31 -3.26 11.82
N ILE A 426 2.92 -4.04 12.72
CA ILE A 426 2.84 -5.50 12.71
C ILE A 426 2.29 -6.00 14.05
N ASN A 427 1.28 -6.87 14.00
CA ASN A 427 0.82 -7.58 15.20
C ASN A 427 1.79 -8.71 15.55
N CYS A 428 2.86 -8.38 16.27
CA CYS A 428 3.90 -9.34 16.68
C CYS A 428 3.40 -10.41 17.66
N GLY A 429 2.22 -10.22 18.26
CA GLY A 429 1.58 -11.23 19.10
C GLY A 429 0.94 -12.36 18.28
N ALA A 430 0.39 -12.03 17.12
CA ALA A 430 -0.15 -13.00 16.16
C ALA A 430 0.95 -13.59 15.25
N ASN A 431 1.96 -12.77 14.92
CA ASN A 431 3.09 -13.14 14.07
C ASN A 431 4.39 -13.00 14.87
N PRO A 432 4.89 -14.04 15.54
CA PRO A 432 6.01 -13.93 16.48
C PRO A 432 7.29 -13.43 15.80
N VAL A 433 7.65 -12.17 16.06
CA VAL A 433 8.93 -11.58 15.63
C VAL A 433 9.92 -11.67 16.78
N ALA A 434 11.13 -12.17 16.51
CA ALA A 434 12.20 -12.33 17.51
C ALA A 434 13.60 -12.03 16.95
N GLY A 435 13.71 -11.02 16.09
CA GLY A 435 14.90 -10.71 15.31
C GLY A 435 14.59 -10.77 13.82
N ARG A 436 15.43 -11.45 13.04
CA ARG A 436 15.16 -11.69 11.62
C ARG A 436 13.99 -12.67 11.46
N ALA A 437 12.93 -12.25 10.80
CA ALA A 437 11.78 -13.08 10.47
C ALA A 437 11.36 -12.81 9.02
N GLU A 438 10.98 -13.88 8.32
CA GLU A 438 10.65 -13.84 6.89
C GLU A 438 9.13 -13.88 6.69
N ASN A 439 8.64 -13.20 5.65
CA ASN A 439 7.22 -13.16 5.27
C ASN A 439 6.27 -12.73 6.40
N VAL A 440 6.63 -11.68 7.15
CA VAL A 440 5.78 -11.19 8.23
C VAL A 440 4.64 -10.34 7.66
N PRO A 441 3.36 -10.65 7.93
CA PRO A 441 2.25 -9.83 7.44
C PRO A 441 2.23 -8.44 8.08
N VAL A 442 2.15 -7.40 7.25
CA VAL A 442 1.94 -6.03 7.69
C VAL A 442 0.44 -5.80 7.89
N GLN A 443 0.05 -5.26 9.04
CA GLN A 443 -1.37 -4.97 9.31
C GLN A 443 -1.81 -3.68 8.64
N GLU A 444 -0.97 -2.64 8.70
CA GLU A 444 -1.15 -1.38 7.97
C GLU A 444 0.19 -0.61 7.93
N PHE A 445 0.34 0.30 6.98
CA PHE A 445 1.42 1.28 7.00
C PHE A 445 0.92 2.56 7.69
N VAL A 446 1.79 3.15 8.51
CA VAL A 446 1.43 4.29 9.36
C VAL A 446 2.41 5.41 9.15
N LYS A 447 1.89 6.61 8.86
CA LYS A 447 2.67 7.84 8.89
C LYS A 447 2.83 8.25 10.33
N VAL A 448 4.08 8.32 10.79
CA VAL A 448 4.43 8.70 12.15
C VAL A 448 5.32 9.93 12.15
N PHE A 449 5.07 10.86 13.06
CA PHE A 449 5.82 12.10 13.21
C PHE A 449 6.81 12.00 14.37
N LEU A 450 8.10 12.26 14.12
CA LEU A 450 9.14 12.27 15.14
C LEU A 450 9.01 13.53 16.00
N ILE A 451 8.66 13.38 17.28
CA ILE A 451 8.26 14.54 18.12
C ILE A 451 9.44 15.24 18.81
N GLN A 452 10.51 14.52 19.09
CA GLN A 452 11.68 15.05 19.80
C GLN A 452 12.98 14.37 19.33
N PRO A 453 14.15 15.03 19.51
CA PRO A 453 15.44 14.39 19.31
C PRO A 453 15.59 13.15 20.22
N LEU A 454 16.37 12.20 19.75
CA LEU A 454 16.69 10.98 20.50
C LEU A 454 17.88 11.26 21.41
N GLU A 455 17.74 10.92 22.69
CA GLU A 455 18.85 10.88 23.63
C GLU A 455 19.73 9.65 23.35
N GLU A 456 21.05 9.79 23.47
CA GLU A 456 21.95 8.64 23.47
C GLU A 456 21.77 7.85 24.78
N SER A 457 21.05 6.74 24.74
CA SER A 457 21.22 5.69 25.76
C SER A 457 22.51 4.91 25.47
N SER A 458 23.25 4.57 26.51
CA SER A 458 24.52 3.84 26.39
C SER A 458 24.34 2.54 25.58
N GLY A 459 24.95 2.46 24.38
CA GLY A 459 24.95 1.26 23.52
C GLY A 459 24.18 1.45 22.21
N THR A 460 23.56 0.36 21.72
CA THR A 460 22.74 0.33 20.48
C THR A 460 21.24 0.44 20.75
N ASP A 461 20.84 0.50 22.02
CA ASP A 461 19.45 0.62 22.41
C ASP A 461 19.10 2.09 22.52
N PHE A 462 17.98 2.50 21.94
CA PHE A 462 17.44 3.85 22.05
C PHE A 462 15.91 3.84 22.00
N ASP A 463 15.32 4.88 22.57
CA ASP A 463 13.89 5.10 22.56
C ASP A 463 13.56 6.19 21.53
N ILE A 464 12.63 5.91 20.61
CA ILE A 464 12.08 6.87 19.66
C ILE A 464 10.67 7.22 20.13
N TYR A 465 10.36 8.51 20.25
CA TYR A 465 9.01 8.97 20.49
C TYR A 465 8.43 9.49 19.18
N VAL A 466 7.32 8.90 18.76
CA VAL A 466 6.62 9.27 17.55
C VAL A 466 5.14 9.49 17.82
N GLU A 467 4.52 10.42 17.11
CA GLU A 467 3.06 10.62 17.08
C GLU A 467 2.46 9.90 15.87
N VAL A 468 1.33 9.23 16.05
CA VAL A 468 0.56 8.64 14.95
C VAL A 468 -0.15 9.77 14.18
N VAL A 469 0.17 9.93 12.90
CA VAL A 469 -0.43 10.96 12.04
C VAL A 469 -1.68 10.41 11.35
N GLU A 470 -1.51 9.33 10.59
CA GLU A 470 -2.57 8.68 9.83
C GLU A 470 -2.18 7.28 9.37
N GLN A 471 -3.18 6.49 8.99
CA GLN A 471 -3.01 5.29 8.19
C GLN A 471 -2.64 5.70 6.75
N VAL A 472 -1.71 4.97 6.14
CA VAL A 472 -1.30 5.15 4.74
C VAL A 472 -1.63 3.89 3.95
N GLY A 473 -2.38 4.03 2.87
CA GLY A 473 -2.91 2.90 2.08
C GLY A 473 -4.07 2.14 2.75
N GLY A 474 -4.90 1.46 1.94
CA GLY A 474 -5.91 0.51 2.43
C GLY A 474 -7.25 1.09 2.90
N GLY A 475 -7.70 2.21 2.35
CA GLY A 475 -9.04 2.75 2.63
C GLY A 475 -9.78 3.16 1.35
N VAL A 476 -11.08 2.85 1.26
CA VAL A 476 -11.99 3.44 0.26
C VAL A 476 -12.18 4.91 0.64
N GLY A 477 -11.21 5.73 0.26
CA GLY A 477 -11.06 7.12 0.70
C GLY A 477 -9.59 7.48 0.75
N GLY A 478 -9.05 7.86 -0.41
CA GLY A 478 -7.62 8.12 -0.64
C GLY A 478 -6.99 9.01 0.42
N SER A 479 -5.81 8.58 0.87
CA SER A 479 -4.86 9.44 1.59
C SER A 479 -4.26 10.43 0.59
N SER A 480 -3.88 11.62 1.05
CA SER A 480 -3.15 12.61 0.24
C SER A 480 -1.80 12.09 -0.28
N ASP A 481 -1.34 10.94 0.21
CA ASP A 481 -0.11 10.26 -0.18
C ASP A 481 -0.35 9.16 -1.24
N ASP A 482 -1.44 9.25 -2.03
CA ASP A 482 -1.81 8.36 -3.16
C ASP A 482 -0.69 8.14 -4.22
N GLY A 483 0.38 8.95 -4.22
CA GLY A 483 1.56 8.73 -5.06
C GLY A 483 2.51 7.64 -4.53
N ILE A 484 2.43 7.35 -3.23
CA ILE A 484 3.28 6.41 -2.49
C ILE A 484 2.64 5.02 -2.47
N PHE A 485 1.32 4.89 -2.48
CA PHE A 485 0.66 3.56 -2.49
C PHE A 485 -0.06 3.29 -3.80
N ARG A 486 0.09 2.06 -4.33
CA ARG A 486 -0.58 1.63 -5.57
C ARG A 486 -1.34 0.34 -5.37
N ASP A 487 -2.63 0.44 -5.57
CA ASP A 487 -3.54 -0.69 -5.66
C ASP A 487 -3.54 -1.19 -7.11
N VAL A 488 -3.00 -2.39 -7.32
CA VAL A 488 -2.96 -3.01 -8.65
C VAL A 488 -3.90 -4.20 -8.65
N VAL A 489 -5.05 -4.03 -9.28
CA VAL A 489 -5.91 -5.14 -9.71
C VAL A 489 -5.51 -5.52 -11.13
N ARG A 490 -5.20 -6.79 -11.36
CA ARG A 490 -4.80 -7.30 -12.68
C ARG A 490 -5.50 -8.62 -12.97
N LEU A 491 -5.89 -8.79 -14.24
CA LEU A 491 -6.24 -10.08 -14.83
C LEU A 491 -4.99 -10.86 -15.22
N TYR A 492 -4.98 -12.13 -14.85
CA TYR A 492 -3.96 -13.15 -15.16
C TYR A 492 -4.51 -14.21 -16.13
N ARG A 493 -5.83 -14.30 -16.23
CA ARG A 493 -6.54 -15.23 -17.12
C ARG A 493 -7.87 -14.61 -17.47
#